data_AF-A0A2T4WB03-F1
#
_entry.id   AF-A0A2T4WB03-F1
#
_cell.length_a   1.000
_cell.length_b   1.000
_cell.length_c   1.000
_cell.angle_alpha   90.00
_cell.angle_beta   90.00
_cell.angle_gamma   90.00
#
_symmetry.space_group_name_H-M   'P 1'
#
loop_
_entity.id
_entity.type
_entity.pdbx_description
1 polymer ?
#
loop_
_entity_poly.entity_id
_entity_poly.type
_entity_poly.pdbx_seq_one_letter_code
_entity_poly.pdbx_strand_id
1 'polypeptide(L)'
;ISCGANVPFADKEIFFGPIMEYTDERVSLIPDFISNCGMARVFAYFMERKVQMTDEAIFSDTSITIKNAIRNTFDNNSTKTNISRTAFEIALKQLV
;
A
#
# COMPACT_ATOMS: atom_id res chain seq x y z
N ILE A 1 -9.71 -4.28 7.13
CA ILE A 1 -9.04 -5.42 6.49
C ILE A 1 -7.68 -4.93 5.99
N SER A 2 -6.61 -5.64 6.31
CA SER A 2 -5.26 -5.37 5.79
C SER A 2 -4.87 -6.52 4.86
N CYS A 3 -4.64 -6.22 3.59
CA CYS A 3 -4.44 -7.23 2.55
C CYS A 3 -2.99 -7.72 2.52
N GLY A 4 -2.70 -8.81 3.24
CA GLY A 4 -1.36 -9.40 3.27
C GLY A 4 -1.00 -10.25 2.04
N ALA A 5 -1.99 -10.76 1.32
CA ALA A 5 -1.79 -11.52 0.09
C ALA A 5 -1.94 -10.61 -1.14
N ASN A 6 -1.20 -10.93 -2.20
CA ASN A 6 -1.38 -10.29 -3.50
C ASN A 6 -2.71 -10.73 -4.11
N VAL A 7 -3.45 -9.79 -4.70
CA VAL A 7 -4.76 -10.03 -5.34
C VAL A 7 -5.70 -10.80 -4.41
N PRO A 8 -6.05 -10.24 -3.24
CA PRO A 8 -6.74 -10.96 -2.17
C PRO A 8 -8.23 -11.20 -2.46
N PHE A 9 -8.79 -10.53 -3.46
CA PHE A 9 -10.19 -10.66 -3.87
C PHE A 9 -10.30 -11.53 -5.13
N ALA A 10 -11.38 -12.32 -5.22
CA ALA A 10 -11.68 -13.15 -6.38
C ALA A 10 -12.29 -12.33 -7.54
N ASP A 11 -11.72 -11.16 -7.80
CA ASP A 11 -12.05 -10.30 -8.94
C ASP A 11 -11.30 -10.78 -10.19
N LYS A 12 -11.82 -10.44 -11.38
CA LYS A 12 -11.09 -10.69 -12.64
C LYS A 12 -10.00 -9.64 -12.85
N GLU A 13 -10.26 -8.43 -12.37
CA GLU A 13 -9.36 -7.29 -12.37
C GLU A 13 -8.23 -7.54 -11.37
N ILE A 14 -6.98 -7.29 -11.78
CA ILE A 14 -5.80 -7.56 -10.94
C ILE A 14 -5.68 -6.57 -9.78
N PHE A 15 -6.13 -5.31 -9.97
CA PHE A 15 -5.81 -4.21 -9.07
C PHE A 15 -7.00 -3.69 -8.26
N PHE A 16 -8.14 -3.43 -8.89
CA PHE A 16 -9.32 -2.90 -8.22
C PHE A 16 -10.58 -3.34 -8.98
N GLY A 17 -11.24 -4.39 -8.47
CA GLY A 17 -12.44 -4.98 -9.06
C GLY A 17 -13.69 -4.77 -8.21
N PRO A 18 -14.85 -5.31 -8.64
CA PRO A 18 -16.14 -5.06 -8.00
C PRO A 18 -16.24 -5.60 -6.56
N ILE A 19 -15.60 -6.72 -6.22
CA ILE A 19 -15.62 -7.26 -4.85
C ILE A 19 -14.79 -6.37 -3.92
N MET A 20 -13.61 -5.97 -4.38
CA MET A 20 -12.75 -5.03 -3.66
C MET A 20 -13.45 -3.69 -3.43
N GLU A 21 -14.08 -3.13 -4.46
CA GLU A 21 -14.86 -1.88 -4.39
C GLU A 21 -16.01 -1.99 -3.39
N TYR A 22 -16.83 -3.03 -3.51
CA TYR A 22 -17.94 -3.29 -2.59
C TYR A 22 -17.47 -3.37 -1.13
N THR A 23 -16.31 -3.98 -0.91
CA THR A 23 -15.70 -4.12 0.43
C THR A 23 -15.19 -2.79 0.96
N ASP A 24 -14.46 -2.03 0.14
CA ASP A 24 -13.86 -0.74 0.51
C ASP A 24 -14.91 0.32 0.87
N GLU A 25 -16.10 0.26 0.25
CA GLU A 25 -17.23 1.15 0.57
C GLU A 25 -17.85 0.89 1.95
N ARG A 26 -17.60 -0.27 2.57
CA ARG A 26 -18.26 -0.71 3.82
C ARG A 26 -17.32 -0.79 5.01
N VAL A 27 -16.05 -1.09 4.77
CA VAL A 27 -15.04 -1.25 5.82
C VAL A 27 -13.72 -0.61 5.42
N SER A 28 -12.89 -0.29 6.41
CA SER A 28 -11.53 0.20 6.16
C SER A 28 -10.70 -0.89 5.49
N LEU A 29 -10.35 -0.70 4.23
CA LEU A 29 -9.57 -1.66 3.43
C LEU A 29 -8.21 -1.05 3.07
N ILE A 30 -7.13 -1.64 3.58
CA ILE A 30 -5.76 -1.28 3.19
C ILE A 30 -5.32 -2.22 2.07
N PRO A 31 -4.95 -1.70 0.88
CA PRO A 31 -4.64 -2.52 -0.28
C PRO A 31 -3.28 -3.21 -0.17
N ASP A 32 -3.11 -4.31 -0.90
CA ASP A 32 -1.92 -5.17 -0.85
C ASP A 32 -0.62 -4.45 -1.25
N PHE A 33 -0.67 -3.55 -2.23
CA PHE A 33 0.48 -2.74 -2.63
C PHE A 33 0.93 -1.73 -1.56
N ILE A 34 0.21 -1.60 -0.43
CA ILE A 34 0.67 -0.91 0.79
C ILE A 34 0.98 -1.93 1.88
N SER A 35 0.05 -2.83 2.22
CA SER A 35 0.21 -3.74 3.37
C SER A 35 1.21 -4.89 3.14
N ASN A 36 1.48 -5.25 1.88
CA ASN A 36 2.41 -6.30 1.47
C ASN A 36 3.61 -5.76 0.67
N CYS A 37 3.85 -4.44 0.68
CA CYS A 37 4.94 -3.85 -0.11
C CYS A 37 6.34 -4.03 0.51
N GLY A 38 6.44 -4.61 1.71
CA GLY A 38 7.68 -4.67 2.48
C GLY A 38 8.84 -5.27 1.71
N MET A 39 8.63 -6.44 1.09
CA MET A 39 9.67 -7.08 0.27
C MET A 39 10.15 -6.18 -0.88
N ALA A 40 9.21 -5.60 -1.63
CA ALA A 40 9.54 -4.69 -2.73
C ALA A 40 10.31 -3.45 -2.24
N ARG A 41 9.95 -2.90 -1.07
CA ARG A 41 10.66 -1.77 -0.49
C ARG A 41 12.07 -2.14 -0.03
N VAL A 42 12.25 -3.30 0.60
CA VAL A 42 13.59 -3.80 0.97
C VAL A 42 14.47 -3.98 -0.27
N PHE A 43 13.92 -4.54 -1.35
CA PHE A 43 14.65 -4.62 -2.62
C PHE A 43 15.05 -3.24 -3.14
N ALA A 44 14.14 -2.26 -3.13
CA ALA A 44 14.43 -0.90 -3.55
C ALA A 44 15.51 -0.24 -2.68
N TYR A 45 15.44 -0.40 -1.35
CA TYR A 45 16.45 0.09 -0.41
C TYR A 45 17.84 -0.44 -0.75
N PHE A 46 17.98 -1.73 -1.09
CA PHE A 46 19.27 -2.30 -1.50
C PHE A 46 19.78 -1.84 -2.88
N MET A 47 18.92 -1.27 -3.72
CA MET A 47 19.33 -0.66 -5.00
C MET A 47 19.80 0.79 -4.83
N GLU A 48 19.55 1.43 -3.69
CA GLU A 48 20.00 2.79 -3.40
C GLU A 48 21.52 2.84 -3.11
N ARG A 49 22.18 3.95 -3.46
CA ARG A 49 23.63 4.09 -3.24
C ARG A 49 23.91 4.41 -1.77
N LYS A 50 24.86 3.69 -1.16
CA LYS A 50 25.39 3.93 0.21
C LYS A 50 24.36 3.73 1.34
N VAL A 51 23.69 2.58 1.36
CA VAL A 51 22.75 2.22 2.44
C VAL A 51 23.40 1.48 3.60
N GLN A 52 22.79 1.58 4.79
CA GLN A 52 23.19 0.80 5.96
C GLN A 52 22.55 -0.59 5.91
N MET A 53 23.37 -1.63 6.02
CA MET A 53 22.94 -3.04 5.96
C MET A 53 22.72 -3.60 7.37
N THR A 54 21.96 -2.88 8.21
CA THR A 54 21.52 -3.37 9.52
C THR A 54 20.02 -3.63 9.50
N ASP A 55 19.58 -4.58 10.31
CA ASP A 55 18.16 -4.91 10.43
C ASP A 55 17.36 -3.66 10.82
N GLU A 56 17.84 -2.86 11.77
CA GLU A 56 17.17 -1.64 12.21
C GLU A 56 16.98 -0.62 11.09
N ALA A 57 17.99 -0.45 10.22
CA ALA A 57 17.90 0.49 9.11
C ALA A 57 16.88 0.02 8.06
N ILE A 58 16.91 -1.27 7.72
CA ILE A 58 15.98 -1.91 6.78
C ILE A 58 14.54 -1.84 7.30
N PHE A 59 14.33 -2.19 8.57
CA PHE A 59 13.01 -2.13 9.22
C PHE A 59 12.50 -0.70 9.33
N SER A 60 13.36 0.27 9.67
CA SER A 60 12.98 1.68 9.79
C SER A 60 12.57 2.26 8.44
N ASP A 61 13.36 2.04 7.38
CA ASP A 61 13.05 2.49 6.03
C ASP A 61 11.70 1.92 5.53
N THR A 62 11.50 0.61 5.71
CA THR A 62 10.25 -0.06 5.32
C THR A 62 9.06 0.49 6.11
N SER A 63 9.21 0.65 7.42
CA SER A 63 8.15 1.15 8.31
C SER A 63 7.76 2.59 7.98
N ILE A 64 8.75 3.47 7.73
CA ILE A 64 8.53 4.87 7.35
C ILE A 64 7.82 4.94 6.00
N THR A 65 8.22 4.10 5.03
CA THR A 65 7.59 4.05 3.71
C THR A 65 6.10 3.67 3.81
N ILE A 66 5.78 2.58 4.52
CA ILE A 66 4.40 2.14 4.73
C ILE A 66 3.60 3.21 5.48
N LYS A 67 4.18 3.79 6.54
CA LYS A 67 3.56 4.88 7.30
C LYS A 67 3.23 6.08 6.41
N ASN A 68 4.15 6.49 5.55
CA ASN A 68 3.95 7.63 4.66
C ASN A 68 2.86 7.34 3.62
N ALA A 69 2.79 6.13 3.07
CA ALA A 69 1.71 5.72 2.16
C ALA A 69 0.34 5.76 2.84
N ILE A 70 0.23 5.22 4.05
CA ILE A 70 -1.00 5.25 4.86
C ILE A 70 -1.39 6.69 5.21
N ARG A 71 -0.42 7.51 5.65
CA ARG A 71 -0.65 8.92 5.99
C ARG A 71 -1.14 9.70 4.77
N ASN A 72 -0.47 9.58 3.63
CA ASN A 72 -0.87 10.27 2.40
C ASN A 72 -2.28 9.86 1.95
N THR A 73 -2.63 8.57 2.10
CA THR A 73 -3.99 8.09 1.84
C THR A 73 -5.00 8.74 2.78
N PHE A 74 -4.70 8.76 4.08
CA PHE A 74 -5.56 9.38 5.10
C PHE A 74 -5.72 10.90 4.92
N ASP A 75 -4.66 11.58 4.52
CA ASP A 75 -4.66 13.04 4.31
C ASP A 75 -5.53 13.42 3.08
N ASN A 76 -5.69 12.52 2.10
CA ASN A 76 -6.60 12.69 0.96
C ASN A 76 -8.02 12.14 1.24
N ASN A 77 -8.16 11.18 2.15
CA ASN A 77 -9.44 10.64 2.60
C ASN A 77 -9.37 10.23 4.07
N SER A 78 -9.89 11.09 4.94
CA SER A 78 -9.91 10.86 6.40
C SER A 78 -11.10 10.04 6.87
N THR A 79 -11.91 9.49 5.96
CA THR A 79 -13.04 8.63 6.30
C THR A 79 -12.58 7.21 6.62
N LYS A 80 -13.51 6.35 7.06
CA LYS A 80 -13.21 4.94 7.38
C LYS A 80 -13.40 3.99 6.20
N THR A 81 -13.85 4.49 5.05
CA THR A 81 -14.17 3.72 3.84
C THR A 81 -13.53 4.38 2.63
N ASN A 82 -13.56 3.71 1.48
CA ASN A 82 -12.93 4.19 0.24
C ASN A 82 -11.41 4.41 0.38
N ILE A 83 -10.76 3.71 1.32
CA ILE A 83 -9.33 3.87 1.61
C ILE A 83 -8.51 3.27 0.47
N SER A 84 -8.88 2.08 0.01
CA SER A 84 -8.18 1.43 -1.10
C SER A 84 -8.38 2.19 -2.42
N ARG A 85 -9.59 2.69 -2.69
CA ARG A 85 -9.86 3.55 -3.85
C ARG A 85 -8.95 4.79 -3.83
N THR A 86 -8.88 5.47 -2.69
CA THR A 86 -8.03 6.66 -2.52
C THR A 86 -6.55 6.33 -2.72
N ALA A 87 -6.06 5.25 -2.11
CA ALA A 87 -4.69 4.80 -2.28
C ALA A 87 -4.36 4.47 -3.74
N PHE A 88 -5.31 3.86 -4.46
CA PHE A 88 -5.15 3.51 -5.87
C PHE A 88 -5.09 4.75 -6.76
N GLU A 89 -5.96 5.74 -6.54
CA GLU A 89 -5.90 7.02 -7.25
C GLU A 89 -4.57 7.75 -7.04
N ILE A 90 -4.06 7.75 -5.81
CA ILE A 90 -2.74 8.34 -5.49
C ILE A 90 -1.63 7.61 -6.26
N ALA A 91 -1.64 6.27 -6.27
CA ALA A 91 -0.63 5.48 -6.96
C ALA A 91 -0.65 5.73 -8.48
N LEU A 92 -1.84 5.78 -9.09
CA LEU A 92 -1.98 6.10 -10.51
C LEU A 92 -1.42 7.48 -10.86
N LYS A 93 -1.65 8.50 -10.01
CA LYS A 93 -1.09 9.85 -10.21
C LYS A 93 0.43 9.91 -10.18
N GLN A 94 1.12 8.91 -9.62
CA GLN A 94 2.59 8.86 -9.59
C GLN A 94 3.20 8.20 -10.83
N LEU A 95 2.38 7.55 -11.66
CA LEU A 95 2.82 6.84 -12.87
C LEU A 95 2.66 7.66 -14.16
N VAL A 96 2.08 8.86 -14.08
CA VAL A 96 1.80 9.75 -15.22
C VAL A 96 2.54 11.06 -15.07
#